data_AF-S3C1F3-F1
#
_entry.id   AF-S3C1F3-F1
#
_cell.length_a   1.000
_cell.length_b   1.000
_cell.length_c   1.000
_cell.angle_alpha   90.00
_cell.angle_beta   90.00
_cell.angle_gamma   90.00
#
_symmetry.space_group_name_H-M   'P 1'
#
loop_
_entity.id
_entity.type
_entity.pdbx_description
1 polymer ?
#
loop_
_entity_poly.entity_id
_entity_poly.type
_entity_poly.pdbx_seq_one_letter_code
_entity_poly.pdbx_strand_id
1 'polypeptide(L)'
;MTKAMLLGLLGLLAVAARADTQTCGAAHYDPAQYVCHDSTFLCPIVAGEGLSYCSGACYSKYMYSCTNNALTQLPRLPDGSAFTLAASNPTNKKVDGVAINACGFQWNVGGSTCSYCPSEVVSSCPAGKSTVLTYGGGSTGLSTEVPGGQALYLDAKGTVGYTQAHSAAMPPHATVPGFAAYANGGGLVNLASGGYGWAACPPTAAGGGGGANAPYTLVALTADNKKQYSYCIPVNLKINPVAKGTVGAWQYT
;
A
#
# COMPACT_ATOMS: atom_id res chain seq x y z
N MET A 1 45.81 -24.10 56.20
CA MET A 1 44.34 -24.31 56.28
C MET A 1 43.70 -23.29 55.35
N THR A 2 43.13 -23.80 54.26
CA THR A 2 42.77 -23.09 53.04
C THR A 2 41.38 -22.43 53.17
N LYS A 3 41.27 -21.11 52.95
CA LYS A 3 39.98 -20.42 52.86
C LYS A 3 39.48 -20.49 51.42
N ALA A 4 38.45 -21.29 51.18
CA ALA A 4 37.77 -21.39 49.90
C ALA A 4 36.91 -20.14 49.65
N MET A 5 37.12 -19.51 48.51
CA MET A 5 36.35 -18.38 48.01
C MET A 5 35.16 -18.94 47.22
N LEU A 6 33.94 -18.74 47.73
CA LEU A 6 32.70 -19.16 47.06
C LEU A 6 32.31 -18.05 46.06
N LEU A 7 32.48 -18.29 44.75
CA LEU A 7 31.85 -17.48 43.70
C LEU A 7 30.43 -18.02 43.46
N GLY A 8 29.42 -17.22 43.80
CA GLY A 8 28.03 -17.47 43.42
C GLY A 8 27.79 -17.07 41.97
N LEU A 9 27.47 -18.03 41.11
CA LEU A 9 26.90 -17.75 39.79
C LEU A 9 25.40 -17.44 39.96
N LEU A 10 25.03 -16.17 39.78
CA LEU A 10 23.64 -15.80 39.49
C LEU A 10 23.36 -16.11 38.01
N GLY A 11 22.65 -17.21 37.75
CA GLY A 11 22.14 -17.50 36.41
C GLY A 11 20.97 -16.59 36.07
N LEU A 12 21.12 -15.71 35.07
CA LEU A 12 19.98 -15.03 34.46
C LEU A 12 19.15 -16.07 33.67
N LEU A 13 17.98 -16.42 34.19
CA LEU A 13 16.94 -17.10 33.42
C LEU A 13 16.36 -16.10 32.40
N ALA A 14 16.78 -16.23 31.15
CA ALA A 14 16.11 -15.57 30.03
C ALA A 14 14.72 -16.19 29.87
N VAL A 15 13.67 -15.44 30.24
CA VAL A 15 12.28 -15.81 29.93
C VAL A 15 12.08 -15.60 28.43
N ALA A 16 12.20 -16.67 27.65
CA ALA A 16 11.77 -16.66 26.26
C ALA A 16 10.24 -16.49 26.24
N ALA A 17 9.75 -15.36 25.75
CA ALA A 17 8.34 -15.17 25.46
C ALA A 17 7.91 -16.28 24.49
N ARG A 18 7.02 -17.17 24.94
CA ARG A 18 6.41 -18.18 24.07
C ARG A 18 5.52 -17.43 23.09
N ALA A 19 5.74 -17.62 21.79
CA ALA A 19 4.71 -17.26 20.81
C ALA A 19 3.43 -18.01 21.19
N ASP A 20 2.31 -17.30 21.36
CA ASP A 20 1.01 -17.88 21.70
C ASP A 20 0.50 -18.71 20.52
N THR A 21 1.02 -19.93 20.39
CA THR A 21 0.66 -20.86 19.33
C THR A 21 -0.79 -21.28 19.49
N GLN A 22 -1.59 -21.09 18.44
CA GLN A 22 -2.99 -21.51 18.36
C GLN A 22 -3.12 -22.81 17.55
N THR A 23 -4.29 -23.45 17.59
CA THR A 23 -4.59 -24.68 16.85
C THR A 23 -5.60 -24.43 15.73
N CYS A 24 -5.34 -24.97 14.55
CA CYS A 24 -6.26 -25.04 13.42
C CYS A 24 -6.30 -26.49 12.93
N GLY A 25 -7.36 -27.21 13.29
CA GLY A 25 -7.40 -28.66 13.16
C GLY A 25 -6.28 -29.29 13.98
N ALA A 26 -5.46 -30.11 13.33
CA ALA A 26 -4.27 -30.72 13.95
C ALA A 26 -3.01 -29.83 13.90
N ALA A 27 -3.05 -28.69 13.19
CA ALA A 27 -1.89 -27.83 13.02
C ALA A 27 -1.77 -26.82 14.17
N HIS A 28 -0.56 -26.66 14.71
CA HIS A 28 -0.20 -25.51 15.54
C HIS A 28 0.31 -24.38 14.64
N TYR A 29 -0.13 -23.15 14.88
CA TYR A 29 0.25 -21.99 14.07
C TYR A 29 0.50 -20.74 14.91
N ASP A 30 1.28 -19.82 14.35
CA ASP A 30 1.46 -18.47 14.88
C ASP A 30 0.33 -17.56 14.36
N PRO A 31 -0.55 -17.03 15.23
CA PRO A 31 -1.63 -16.13 14.81
C PRO A 31 -1.13 -14.79 14.26
N ALA A 32 0.15 -14.45 14.43
CA ALA A 32 0.75 -13.30 13.76
C ALA A 32 1.11 -13.57 12.29
N GLN A 33 1.11 -14.84 11.84
CA GLN A 33 1.49 -15.23 10.47
C GLN A 33 0.35 -15.89 9.69
N TYR A 34 -0.64 -16.47 10.37
CA TYR A 34 -1.75 -17.17 9.74
C TYR A 34 -3.09 -16.86 10.41
N VAL A 35 -4.16 -16.99 9.63
CA VAL A 35 -5.55 -17.01 10.09
C VAL A 35 -6.13 -18.40 9.83
N CYS A 36 -6.83 -18.95 10.82
CA CYS A 36 -7.55 -20.22 10.70
C CYS A 36 -8.98 -19.98 10.21
N HIS A 37 -9.37 -20.66 9.14
CA HIS A 37 -10.73 -20.70 8.59
C HIS A 37 -11.35 -22.07 8.82
N ASP A 38 -12.65 -22.09 9.12
CA ASP A 38 -13.46 -23.29 9.34
C ASP A 38 -12.82 -24.31 10.29
N SER A 39 -12.05 -23.81 11.27
CA SER A 39 -11.27 -24.58 12.24
C SER A 39 -10.31 -25.62 11.65
N THR A 40 -10.02 -25.60 10.35
CA THR A 40 -9.30 -26.68 9.66
C THR A 40 -8.35 -26.20 8.55
N PHE A 41 -8.49 -24.97 8.08
CA PHE A 41 -7.71 -24.47 6.95
C PHE A 41 -6.94 -23.20 7.32
N LEU A 42 -5.62 -23.20 7.11
CA LEU A 42 -4.76 -22.06 7.40
C LEU A 42 -4.54 -21.20 6.15
N CYS A 43 -4.79 -19.91 6.29
CA CYS A 43 -4.40 -18.91 5.29
C CYS A 43 -3.33 -17.96 5.83
N PRO A 44 -2.32 -17.61 5.02
CA PRO A 44 -1.27 -16.70 5.47
C PRO A 44 -1.81 -15.28 5.62
N ILE A 45 -1.14 -14.50 6.48
CA ILE A 45 -1.31 -13.06 6.57
C ILE A 45 -0.33 -12.41 5.60
N VAL A 46 -0.84 -11.69 4.60
CA VAL A 46 -0.03 -11.01 3.57
C VAL A 46 -0.33 -9.52 3.61
N ALA A 47 0.70 -8.68 3.75
CA ALA A 47 0.53 -7.22 3.90
C ALA A 47 -0.45 -6.82 5.03
N GLY A 48 -0.51 -7.62 6.08
CA GLY A 48 -1.45 -7.46 7.20
C GLY A 48 -2.87 -7.95 6.92
N GLU A 49 -3.18 -8.36 5.70
CA GLU A 49 -4.44 -9.02 5.36
C GLU A 49 -4.35 -10.50 5.70
N GLY A 50 -5.13 -10.95 6.69
CA GLY A 50 -5.44 -12.37 6.81
C GLY A 50 -6.24 -12.79 5.58
N LEU A 51 -5.59 -13.52 4.67
CA LEU A 51 -6.22 -13.94 3.42
C LEU A 51 -7.49 -14.75 3.73
N SER A 52 -8.52 -14.52 2.93
CA SER A 52 -9.81 -15.20 3.08
C SER A 52 -9.78 -16.57 2.43
N TYR A 53 -10.73 -17.43 2.80
CA TYR A 53 -10.81 -18.80 2.32
C TYR A 53 -12.00 -19.00 1.38
N CYS A 54 -11.77 -19.70 0.26
CA CYS A 54 -12.81 -20.14 -0.66
C CYS A 54 -12.43 -21.49 -1.25
N SER A 55 -13.20 -22.54 -0.92
CA SER A 55 -13.10 -23.86 -1.57
C SER A 55 -11.66 -24.40 -1.72
N GLY A 56 -10.91 -24.44 -0.62
CA GLY A 56 -9.53 -24.94 -0.61
C GLY A 56 -8.45 -23.93 -0.99
N ALA A 57 -8.79 -22.66 -1.24
CA ALA A 57 -7.84 -21.63 -1.63
C ALA A 57 -7.89 -20.38 -0.75
N CYS A 58 -6.72 -19.80 -0.48
CA CYS A 58 -6.59 -18.48 0.12
C CYS A 58 -6.64 -17.39 -0.95
N TYR A 59 -7.34 -16.30 -0.68
CA TYR A 59 -7.47 -15.19 -1.61
C TYR A 59 -7.48 -13.83 -0.90
N SER A 60 -7.03 -12.80 -1.62
CA SER A 60 -7.15 -11.41 -1.17
C SER A 60 -8.53 -10.86 -1.51
N LYS A 61 -9.20 -10.30 -0.50
CA LYS A 61 -10.48 -9.58 -0.64
C LYS A 61 -10.32 -8.28 -1.44
N TYR A 62 -9.10 -7.81 -1.67
CA TYR A 62 -8.85 -6.66 -2.54
C TYR A 62 -8.98 -6.99 -4.03
N MET A 63 -9.00 -8.26 -4.41
CA MET A 63 -9.04 -8.70 -5.81
C MET A 63 -10.15 -9.70 -6.11
N TYR A 64 -10.60 -10.48 -5.13
CA TYR A 64 -11.54 -11.57 -5.34
C TYR A 64 -12.64 -11.58 -4.28
N SER A 65 -13.75 -12.23 -4.61
CA SER A 65 -14.82 -12.64 -3.70
C SER A 65 -15.09 -14.14 -3.84
N CYS A 66 -15.75 -14.71 -2.84
CA CYS A 66 -16.21 -16.10 -2.87
C CYS A 66 -17.73 -16.10 -2.88
N THR A 67 -18.34 -16.64 -3.93
CA THR A 67 -19.80 -16.77 -4.05
C THR A 67 -20.12 -18.20 -4.45
N ASN A 68 -21.00 -18.88 -3.70
CA ASN A 68 -21.38 -20.28 -3.97
C ASN A 68 -20.16 -21.21 -4.09
N ASN A 69 -19.16 -21.06 -3.21
CA ASN A 69 -17.89 -21.79 -3.23
C ASN A 69 -17.05 -21.60 -4.51
N ALA A 70 -17.36 -20.61 -5.34
CA ALA A 70 -16.59 -20.25 -6.52
C ALA A 70 -15.84 -18.92 -6.27
N LEU A 71 -14.51 -18.99 -6.40
CA LEU A 71 -13.67 -17.80 -6.36
C LEU A 71 -13.89 -16.98 -7.64
N THR A 72 -14.32 -15.74 -7.48
CA THR A 72 -14.62 -14.83 -8.59
C THR A 72 -13.81 -13.55 -8.42
N GLN A 73 -13.21 -13.05 -9.49
CA GLN A 73 -12.51 -11.78 -9.46
C GLN A 73 -13.50 -10.63 -9.30
N LEU A 74 -13.15 -9.64 -8.50
CA LEU A 74 -13.96 -8.44 -8.34
C LEU A 74 -14.05 -7.70 -9.69
N PRO A 75 -15.20 -7.06 -9.98
CA PRO A 75 -15.31 -6.23 -11.18
C PRO A 75 -14.35 -5.04 -11.08
N ARG A 76 -13.90 -4.55 -12.23
CA ARG A 76 -13.17 -3.28 -12.32
C ARG A 76 -14.08 -2.11 -11.96
N LEU A 77 -13.48 -1.02 -11.52
CA LEU A 77 -14.23 0.25 -11.46
C LEU A 77 -14.80 0.59 -12.86
N PRO A 78 -16.02 1.14 -12.94
CA PRO A 78 -16.55 1.66 -14.19
C PRO A 78 -15.71 2.83 -14.73
N ASP A 79 -15.70 3.03 -16.05
CA ASP A 79 -15.01 4.17 -16.66
C ASP A 79 -15.58 5.53 -16.17
N GLY A 80 -14.67 6.46 -15.92
CA GLY A 80 -14.94 7.77 -15.33
C GLY A 80 -15.13 7.76 -13.81
N SER A 81 -14.90 6.62 -13.14
CA SER A 81 -14.91 6.56 -11.67
C SER A 81 -13.80 7.41 -11.10
N ALA A 82 -14.08 8.11 -10.00
CA ALA A 82 -13.09 8.82 -9.22
C ALA A 82 -12.98 8.21 -7.82
N PHE A 83 -11.76 8.17 -7.27
CA PHE A 83 -11.50 7.55 -5.97
C PHE A 83 -10.26 8.12 -5.30
N THR A 84 -10.17 7.92 -3.98
CA THR A 84 -8.94 8.13 -3.20
C THR A 84 -8.41 6.77 -2.74
N LEU A 85 -7.18 6.73 -2.25
CA LEU A 85 -6.56 5.52 -1.73
C LEU A 85 -6.20 5.67 -0.26
N ALA A 86 -6.27 4.56 0.47
CA ALA A 86 -5.68 4.41 1.79
C ALA A 86 -4.83 3.14 1.83
N ALA A 87 -3.69 3.21 2.51
CA ALA A 87 -2.94 2.01 2.88
C ALA A 87 -3.77 1.17 3.85
N SER A 88 -3.71 -0.15 3.71
CA SER A 88 -4.31 -1.09 4.64
C SER A 88 -3.28 -2.13 5.04
N ASN A 89 -3.09 -2.23 6.35
CA ASN A 89 -2.38 -3.30 7.01
C ASN A 89 -2.94 -3.37 8.44
N PRO A 90 -4.03 -4.12 8.68
CA PRO A 90 -4.71 -4.17 9.98
C PRO A 90 -3.80 -4.50 11.17
N THR A 91 -2.69 -5.21 10.92
CA THR A 91 -1.67 -5.58 11.91
C THR A 91 -0.68 -4.47 12.25
N ASN A 92 -0.65 -3.37 11.48
CA ASN A 92 0.28 -2.26 11.69
C ASN A 92 -0.43 -0.89 11.64
N LYS A 93 -0.75 -0.36 12.84
CA LYS A 93 -1.47 0.91 13.00
C LYS A 93 -0.72 2.17 12.53
N LYS A 94 0.57 2.08 12.19
CA LYS A 94 1.31 3.22 11.63
C LYS A 94 0.91 3.54 10.19
N VAL A 95 0.39 2.54 9.46
CA VAL A 95 0.05 2.68 8.04
C VAL A 95 -1.40 2.27 7.74
N ASP A 96 -2.06 1.53 8.64
CA ASP A 96 -3.45 1.10 8.45
C ASP A 96 -4.41 2.29 8.39
N GLY A 97 -5.20 2.37 7.32
CA GLY A 97 -6.17 3.44 7.08
C GLY A 97 -5.55 4.78 6.71
N VAL A 98 -4.22 4.87 6.59
CA VAL A 98 -3.52 6.13 6.28
C VAL A 98 -3.67 6.45 4.80
N ALA A 99 -4.06 7.69 4.48
CA ALA A 99 -4.28 8.15 3.11
C ALA A 99 -3.00 8.11 2.27
N ILE A 100 -3.15 7.83 0.97
CA ILE A 100 -2.09 8.00 -0.02
C ILE A 100 -2.15 9.42 -0.56
N ASN A 101 -1.06 10.17 -0.46
CA ASN A 101 -0.96 11.55 -0.90
C ASN A 101 0.15 11.74 -1.95
N ALA A 102 -0.19 12.43 -3.04
CA ALA A 102 0.72 12.97 -4.02
C ALA A 102 1.40 14.21 -3.44
N CYS A 103 2.72 14.13 -3.25
CA CYS A 103 3.55 15.28 -2.94
C CYS A 103 5.00 15.02 -3.35
N GLY A 104 5.64 16.02 -3.97
CA GLY A 104 7.03 15.95 -4.41
C GLY A 104 7.21 14.99 -5.58
N PHE A 105 6.26 14.99 -6.52
CA PHE A 105 6.21 14.09 -7.69
C PHE A 105 6.18 12.59 -7.39
N GLN A 106 5.81 12.20 -6.16
CA GLN A 106 5.66 10.82 -5.74
C GLN A 106 4.43 10.61 -4.84
N TRP A 107 3.99 9.35 -4.71
CA TRP A 107 2.98 8.96 -3.73
C TRP A 107 3.61 8.60 -2.39
N ASN A 108 2.98 9.08 -1.33
CA ASN A 108 3.39 8.85 0.04
C ASN A 108 2.22 8.29 0.85
N VAL A 109 2.50 7.39 1.79
CA VAL A 109 1.55 6.96 2.81
C VAL A 109 1.63 7.96 3.96
N GLY A 110 0.58 8.75 4.12
CA GLY A 110 0.50 9.86 5.07
C GLY A 110 0.94 11.19 4.48
N GLY A 111 1.21 12.17 5.34
CA GLY A 111 1.57 13.53 4.92
C GLY A 111 0.37 14.32 4.36
N SER A 112 0.65 15.47 3.74
CA SER A 112 -0.35 16.29 3.05
C SER A 112 -0.20 16.15 1.53
N THR A 113 -1.31 16.29 0.82
CA THR A 113 -1.27 16.44 -0.64
C THR A 113 -0.63 17.79 -0.98
N CYS A 114 0.28 17.81 -1.96
CA CYS A 114 0.87 19.03 -2.49
C CYS A 114 0.22 19.34 -3.83
N SER A 115 -0.36 20.53 -3.92
CA SER A 115 -1.11 20.97 -5.08
C SER A 115 -0.86 22.43 -5.38
N TYR A 116 -0.98 22.81 -6.65
CA TYR A 116 -0.85 24.19 -7.08
C TYR A 116 -2.08 24.63 -7.87
N CYS A 117 -2.52 25.87 -7.60
CA CYS A 117 -3.62 26.53 -8.28
C CYS A 117 -3.11 27.88 -8.85
N PRO A 118 -3.10 28.08 -10.18
CA PRO A 118 -2.63 29.32 -10.79
C PRO A 118 -3.76 30.36 -10.84
N SER A 119 -4.08 30.97 -9.70
CA SER A 119 -5.20 31.91 -9.55
C SER A 119 -5.15 33.15 -10.45
N GLU A 120 -4.00 33.42 -11.07
CA GLU A 120 -3.81 34.50 -12.03
C GLU A 120 -4.43 34.20 -13.40
N VAL A 121 -4.61 32.91 -13.74
CA VAL A 121 -5.10 32.47 -15.06
C VAL A 121 -6.38 31.63 -14.98
N VAL A 122 -6.78 31.18 -13.78
CA VAL A 122 -8.05 30.47 -13.55
C VAL A 122 -8.86 31.12 -12.44
N SER A 123 -10.19 31.10 -12.58
CA SER A 123 -11.13 31.71 -11.63
C SER A 123 -11.32 30.89 -10.34
N SER A 124 -11.10 29.59 -10.40
CA SER A 124 -11.21 28.68 -9.24
C SER A 124 -10.47 27.38 -9.50
N CYS A 125 -10.02 26.72 -8.44
CA CYS A 125 -9.45 25.38 -8.50
C CYS A 125 -10.18 24.42 -7.55
N PRO A 126 -10.05 23.10 -7.77
CA PRO A 126 -10.38 22.10 -6.76
C PRO A 126 -9.60 22.35 -5.46
N ALA A 127 -10.10 21.78 -4.37
CA ALA A 127 -9.59 22.06 -3.02
C ALA A 127 -8.10 21.73 -2.84
N GLY A 128 -7.53 20.77 -3.57
CA GLY A 128 -6.12 20.41 -3.50
C GLY A 128 -5.71 19.70 -2.20
N LYS A 129 -6.68 19.24 -1.40
CA LYS A 129 -6.44 18.68 -0.05
C LYS A 129 -6.33 17.16 -0.02
N SER A 130 -6.68 16.48 -1.10
CA SER A 130 -6.63 15.03 -1.22
C SER A 130 -6.16 14.63 -2.61
N THR A 131 -5.51 13.47 -2.68
CA THR A 131 -5.09 12.88 -3.95
C THR A 131 -6.23 12.03 -4.50
N VAL A 132 -6.87 12.57 -5.54
CA VAL A 132 -7.96 11.91 -6.26
C VAL A 132 -7.42 11.32 -7.54
N LEU A 133 -7.77 10.06 -7.78
CA LEU A 133 -7.48 9.32 -8.99
C LEU A 133 -8.74 9.15 -9.81
N THR A 134 -8.56 8.96 -11.11
CA THR A 134 -9.61 8.56 -12.05
C THR A 134 -9.29 7.21 -12.65
N TYR A 135 -10.33 6.42 -12.92
CA TYR A 135 -10.24 5.18 -13.68
C TYR A 135 -10.97 5.35 -15.00
N GLY A 136 -10.32 5.00 -16.12
CA GLY A 136 -10.91 5.06 -17.44
C GLY A 136 -10.04 4.40 -18.49
N GLY A 137 -10.66 3.80 -19.52
CA GLY A 137 -9.92 3.16 -20.61
C GLY A 137 -9.02 2.01 -20.14
N GLY A 138 -9.38 1.36 -19.02
CA GLY A 138 -8.60 0.27 -18.42
C GLY A 138 -7.37 0.72 -17.61
N SER A 139 -7.17 2.02 -17.37
CA SER A 139 -6.03 2.56 -16.63
C SER A 139 -6.44 3.50 -15.50
N THR A 140 -5.47 3.81 -14.64
CA THR A 140 -5.60 4.76 -13.52
C THR A 140 -4.71 5.97 -13.77
N GLY A 141 -5.23 7.17 -13.54
CA GLY A 141 -4.48 8.43 -13.62
C GLY A 141 -4.81 9.37 -12.48
N LEU A 142 -4.04 10.44 -12.33
CA LEU A 142 -4.37 11.52 -11.40
C LEU A 142 -5.57 12.33 -11.94
N SER A 143 -6.55 12.60 -11.08
CA SER A 143 -7.70 13.43 -11.43
C SER A 143 -7.34 14.90 -11.23
N THR A 144 -6.98 15.56 -12.34
CA THR A 144 -6.47 16.94 -12.40
C THR A 144 -7.16 17.76 -13.48
N GLU A 145 -7.22 19.08 -13.32
CA GLU A 145 -7.74 19.99 -14.36
C GLU A 145 -6.67 20.39 -15.39
N VAL A 146 -5.38 20.23 -15.05
CA VAL A 146 -4.29 20.67 -15.93
C VAL A 146 -4.32 19.99 -17.31
N PRO A 147 -4.21 20.76 -18.42
CA PRO A 147 -4.12 20.20 -19.77
C PRO A 147 -2.97 19.18 -19.91
N GLY A 148 -3.29 18.03 -20.51
CA GLY A 148 -2.38 16.89 -20.63
C GLY A 148 -2.33 15.97 -19.40
N GLY A 149 -2.97 16.39 -18.30
CA GLY A 149 -3.02 15.63 -17.05
C GLY A 149 -1.66 15.41 -16.42
N GLN A 150 -1.60 14.45 -15.49
CA GLN A 150 -0.37 13.97 -14.89
C GLN A 150 -0.38 12.44 -14.90
N ALA A 151 0.53 11.85 -15.66
CA ALA A 151 0.60 10.42 -15.87
C ALA A 151 1.36 9.74 -14.74
N LEU A 152 0.91 8.55 -14.33
CA LEU A 152 1.58 7.73 -13.33
C LEU A 152 2.73 6.95 -13.95
N TYR A 153 3.81 6.78 -13.20
CA TYR A 153 4.93 5.91 -13.54
C TYR A 153 5.47 5.19 -12.31
N LEU A 154 6.21 4.12 -12.52
CA LEU A 154 7.09 3.51 -11.51
C LEU A 154 8.53 3.90 -11.85
N ASP A 155 9.24 4.55 -10.94
CA ASP A 155 10.65 4.91 -11.17
C ASP A 155 11.55 3.65 -11.18
N ALA A 156 12.86 3.83 -11.42
CA ALA A 156 13.84 2.75 -11.42
C ALA A 156 13.92 1.96 -10.09
N LYS A 157 13.44 2.54 -8.99
CA LYS A 157 13.38 1.94 -7.66
C LYS A 157 12.00 1.30 -7.39
N GLY A 158 11.00 1.55 -8.23
CA GLY A 158 9.61 1.13 -8.03
C GLY A 158 8.78 2.11 -7.21
N THR A 159 9.29 3.31 -6.91
CA THR A 159 8.50 4.40 -6.32
C THR A 159 7.36 4.77 -7.26
N VAL A 160 6.16 4.96 -6.73
CA VAL A 160 5.05 5.46 -7.54
C VAL A 160 5.19 6.96 -7.73
N GLY A 161 5.54 7.37 -8.95
CA GLY A 161 5.72 8.76 -9.34
C GLY A 161 4.63 9.26 -10.28
N TYR A 162 4.60 10.57 -10.49
CA TYR A 162 3.75 11.19 -11.49
C TYR A 162 4.47 12.30 -12.26
N THR A 163 4.09 12.49 -13.52
CA THR A 163 4.72 13.50 -14.37
C THR A 163 4.40 14.91 -13.89
N GLN A 164 5.31 15.83 -14.18
CA GLN A 164 5.06 17.25 -13.99
C GLN A 164 3.88 17.69 -14.85
N ALA A 165 3.09 18.64 -14.35
CA ALA A 165 2.04 19.31 -15.10
C ALA A 165 2.57 19.82 -16.46
N HIS A 166 1.78 19.67 -17.53
CA HIS A 166 2.16 20.01 -18.91
C HIS A 166 3.35 19.24 -19.49
N SER A 167 3.80 18.17 -18.84
CA SER A 167 4.92 17.36 -19.29
C SER A 167 4.57 15.88 -19.28
N ALA A 168 4.92 15.19 -20.37
CA ALA A 168 4.90 13.73 -20.44
C ALA A 168 6.25 13.10 -20.05
N ALA A 169 7.24 13.91 -19.66
CA ALA A 169 8.58 13.42 -19.34
C ALA A 169 8.55 12.57 -18.08
N MET A 170 9.06 11.34 -18.20
CA MET A 170 9.30 10.42 -17.10
C MET A 170 10.81 10.31 -16.83
N PRO A 171 11.23 10.01 -15.60
CA PRO A 171 12.64 9.76 -15.30
C PRO A 171 13.22 8.59 -16.11
N PRO A 172 14.55 8.55 -16.34
CA PRO A 172 15.20 7.40 -16.96
C PRO A 172 14.85 6.09 -16.24
N HIS A 173 14.61 5.03 -17.03
CA HIS A 173 14.21 3.70 -16.55
C HIS A 173 12.87 3.64 -15.81
N ALA A 174 12.05 4.70 -15.90
CA ALA A 174 10.68 4.62 -15.44
C ALA A 174 9.85 3.68 -16.34
N THR A 175 8.88 3.02 -15.74
CA THR A 175 7.96 2.11 -16.44
C THR A 175 6.51 2.56 -16.25
N VAL A 176 5.68 2.33 -17.27
CA VAL A 176 4.24 2.59 -17.19
C VAL A 176 3.60 1.49 -16.32
N PRO A 177 2.85 1.84 -15.27
CA PRO A 177 2.22 0.87 -14.40
C PRO A 177 1.04 0.16 -15.06
N GLY A 178 0.83 -1.11 -14.71
CA GLY A 178 -0.38 -1.87 -15.06
C GLY A 178 -1.43 -1.77 -13.96
N PHE A 179 -1.72 -0.55 -13.49
CA PHE A 179 -2.60 -0.35 -12.33
C PHE A 179 -4.04 -0.70 -12.64
N ALA A 180 -4.58 -1.52 -11.76
CA ALA A 180 -5.86 -2.15 -11.97
C ALA A 180 -6.71 -1.97 -10.70
N ALA A 181 -7.83 -1.25 -10.84
CA ALA A 181 -8.67 -0.84 -9.73
C ALA A 181 -9.92 -1.72 -9.62
N TYR A 182 -10.12 -2.37 -8.48
CA TYR A 182 -11.27 -3.26 -8.23
C TYR A 182 -12.37 -2.57 -7.42
N ALA A 183 -13.62 -2.76 -7.83
CA ALA A 183 -14.80 -2.22 -7.16
C ALA A 183 -15.17 -3.04 -5.90
N ASN A 184 -16.31 -2.72 -5.28
CA ASN A 184 -16.90 -3.46 -4.16
C ASN A 184 -15.99 -3.61 -2.93
N GLY A 185 -15.24 -2.54 -2.59
CA GLY A 185 -14.26 -2.56 -1.50
C GLY A 185 -12.91 -3.17 -1.88
N GLY A 186 -12.70 -3.44 -3.17
CA GLY A 186 -11.44 -3.90 -3.73
C GLY A 186 -10.30 -2.88 -3.62
N GLY A 187 -9.13 -3.29 -4.10
CA GLY A 187 -7.90 -2.51 -4.03
C GLY A 187 -7.38 -2.07 -5.39
N LEU A 188 -6.38 -1.19 -5.33
CA LEU A 188 -5.51 -0.90 -6.46
C LEU A 188 -4.34 -1.89 -6.45
N VAL A 189 -4.11 -2.59 -7.56
CA VAL A 189 -2.99 -3.52 -7.72
C VAL A 189 -2.18 -3.19 -8.96
N ASN A 190 -0.91 -3.57 -8.98
CA ASN A 190 -0.09 -3.51 -10.18
C ASN A 190 -0.04 -4.87 -10.86
N LEU A 191 -0.56 -4.96 -12.08
CA LEU A 191 -0.53 -6.19 -12.89
C LEU A 191 0.64 -6.21 -13.89
N ALA A 192 1.39 -5.13 -14.02
CA ALA A 192 2.59 -5.09 -14.85
C ALA A 192 3.84 -5.52 -14.04
N SER A 193 4.91 -5.84 -14.77
CA SER A 193 6.28 -5.96 -14.23
C SER A 193 6.45 -6.93 -13.06
N GLY A 194 5.70 -8.04 -13.05
CA GLY A 194 5.79 -9.05 -11.98
C GLY A 194 5.36 -8.51 -10.61
N GLY A 195 4.34 -7.63 -10.59
CA GLY A 195 3.80 -7.02 -9.38
C GLY A 195 3.52 -8.03 -8.27
N TYR A 196 4.11 -7.78 -7.10
CA TYR A 196 4.05 -8.65 -5.92
C TYR A 196 3.24 -8.01 -4.79
N GLY A 197 3.04 -6.69 -4.82
CA GLY A 197 2.30 -5.93 -3.82
C GLY A 197 2.84 -4.52 -3.65
N TRP A 198 2.53 -3.89 -2.52
CA TRP A 198 3.00 -2.55 -2.19
C TRP A 198 3.72 -2.54 -0.86
N ALA A 199 4.61 -1.57 -0.68
CA ALA A 199 5.20 -1.30 0.63
C ALA A 199 5.27 0.20 0.93
N ALA A 200 5.05 0.52 2.20
CA ALA A 200 5.28 1.83 2.78
C ALA A 200 6.71 1.85 3.35
N CYS A 201 7.62 2.54 2.68
CA CYS A 201 9.02 2.63 3.08
C CYS A 201 9.24 3.84 3.98
N PRO A 202 9.81 3.66 5.19
CA PRO A 202 10.07 4.76 6.08
C PRO A 202 11.04 5.76 5.43
N PRO A 203 10.92 7.05 5.76
CA PRO A 203 11.82 8.06 5.24
C PRO A 203 13.26 7.73 5.65
N THR A 204 14.17 7.66 4.68
CA THR A 204 15.60 7.47 4.95
C THR A 204 16.19 8.78 5.45
N ALA A 205 17.06 8.73 6.48
CA ALA A 205 17.69 9.90 7.11
C ALA A 205 18.51 10.80 6.16
N ALA A 206 18.76 10.40 4.91
CA ALA A 206 19.66 11.07 3.97
C ALA A 206 19.09 12.34 3.28
N GLY A 207 17.99 12.91 3.76
CA GLY A 207 17.33 14.04 3.09
C GLY A 207 16.53 14.98 3.99
N GLY A 208 16.97 15.21 5.23
CA GLY A 208 16.58 16.41 5.99
C GLY A 208 15.11 16.57 6.38
N GLY A 209 14.31 15.50 6.41
CA GLY A 209 12.88 15.57 6.77
C GLY A 209 12.35 14.48 7.70
N GLY A 210 13.22 13.62 8.24
CA GLY A 210 12.84 12.43 9.01
C GLY A 210 12.43 12.72 10.45
N GLY A 211 11.37 13.52 10.66
CA GLY A 211 10.70 13.60 11.96
C GLY A 211 9.83 12.37 12.22
N ALA A 212 9.37 12.18 13.45
CA ALA A 212 8.47 11.07 13.83
C ALA A 212 7.14 11.01 13.03
N ASN A 213 6.81 12.09 12.30
CA ASN A 213 5.59 12.25 11.51
C ASN A 213 5.84 12.30 9.99
N ALA A 214 7.07 12.01 9.55
CA ALA A 214 7.40 12.05 8.13
C ALA A 214 6.67 10.92 7.38
N PRO A 215 6.08 11.21 6.21
CA PRO A 215 5.31 10.23 5.47
C PRO A 215 6.21 9.13 4.90
N TYR A 216 5.63 7.95 4.68
CA TYR A 216 6.35 6.83 4.08
C TYR A 216 6.29 6.95 2.56
N THR A 217 7.38 6.68 1.86
CA THR A 217 7.34 6.59 0.40
C THR A 217 6.64 5.30 -0.01
N LEU A 218 5.69 5.38 -0.94
CA LEU A 218 5.01 4.20 -1.46
C LEU A 218 5.80 3.59 -2.62
N VAL A 219 6.12 2.31 -2.50
CA VAL A 219 6.83 1.55 -3.54
C VAL A 219 6.00 0.36 -4.01
N ALA A 220 6.07 0.07 -5.30
CA ALA A 220 5.61 -1.17 -5.88
C ALA A 220 6.66 -2.27 -5.68
N LEU A 221 6.24 -3.38 -5.08
CA LEU A 221 7.07 -4.57 -4.94
C LEU A 221 6.97 -5.43 -6.19
N THR A 222 8.09 -5.97 -6.61
CA THR A 222 8.22 -6.98 -7.67
C THR A 222 8.94 -8.20 -7.11
N ALA A 223 8.95 -9.29 -7.87
CA ALA A 223 9.76 -10.47 -7.52
C ALA A 223 11.25 -10.13 -7.31
N ASP A 224 11.76 -9.14 -8.05
CA ASP A 224 13.18 -8.78 -8.09
C ASP A 224 13.57 -7.83 -6.93
N ASN A 225 12.71 -6.87 -6.60
CA ASN A 225 13.05 -5.82 -5.62
C ASN A 225 12.57 -6.11 -4.18
N LYS A 226 11.72 -7.13 -3.96
CA LYS A 226 11.11 -7.37 -2.63
C LYS A 226 12.12 -7.56 -1.50
N LYS A 227 13.30 -8.09 -1.80
CA LYS A 227 14.40 -8.26 -0.82
C LYS A 227 15.02 -6.92 -0.42
N GLN A 228 15.13 -5.97 -1.35
CA GLN A 228 15.63 -4.62 -1.08
C GLN A 228 14.71 -3.86 -0.12
N TYR A 229 13.41 -4.14 -0.17
CA TYR A 229 12.38 -3.47 0.63
C TYR A 229 11.94 -4.24 1.87
N SER A 230 12.76 -5.17 2.37
CA SER A 230 12.43 -5.96 3.58
C SER A 230 12.28 -5.13 4.85
N TYR A 231 12.79 -3.89 4.87
CA TYR A 231 12.65 -2.94 5.98
C TYR A 231 11.37 -2.08 5.88
N CYS A 232 10.65 -2.16 4.76
CA CYS A 232 9.42 -1.42 4.53
C CYS A 232 8.21 -2.22 5.07
N ILE A 233 7.11 -1.52 5.36
CA ILE A 233 5.88 -2.14 5.84
C ILE A 233 5.04 -2.55 4.62
N PRO A 234 4.75 -3.83 4.39
CA PRO A 234 3.90 -4.24 3.27
C PRO A 234 2.47 -3.74 3.50
N VAL A 235 1.81 -3.24 2.45
CA VAL A 235 0.44 -2.70 2.52
C VAL A 235 -0.39 -3.14 1.32
N ASN A 236 -1.70 -3.23 1.52
CA ASN A 236 -2.66 -3.18 0.43
C ASN A 236 -3.10 -1.73 0.19
N LEU A 237 -3.54 -1.40 -1.04
CA LEU A 237 -4.11 -0.08 -1.35
C LEU A 237 -5.62 -0.20 -1.50
N LYS A 238 -6.35 0.21 -0.46
CA LYS A 238 -7.81 0.20 -0.45
C LYS A 238 -8.36 1.37 -1.26
N ILE A 239 -9.33 1.08 -2.13
CA ILE A 239 -10.06 2.10 -2.88
C ILE A 239 -11.19 2.68 -2.02
N ASN A 240 -11.25 4.00 -1.96
CA ASN A 240 -12.34 4.75 -1.35
C ASN A 240 -13.03 5.58 -2.46
N PRO A 241 -14.18 5.11 -3.01
CA PRO A 241 -14.89 5.81 -4.06
C PRO A 241 -15.30 7.22 -3.64
N VAL A 242 -15.21 8.17 -4.56
CA VAL A 242 -15.77 9.51 -4.40
C VAL A 242 -16.78 9.79 -5.52
N ALA A 243 -17.45 10.94 -5.51
CA ALA A 243 -18.41 11.28 -6.55
C ALA A 243 -17.78 11.18 -7.94
N LYS A 244 -18.51 10.63 -8.91
CA LYS A 244 -18.04 10.50 -10.30
C LYS A 244 -17.61 11.87 -10.84
N GLY A 245 -16.46 11.93 -11.50
CA GLY A 245 -15.92 13.19 -12.04
C GLY A 245 -15.31 14.13 -10.99
N THR A 246 -15.13 13.69 -9.74
CA THR A 246 -14.38 14.48 -8.75
C THR A 246 -12.97 14.75 -9.25
N VAL A 247 -12.60 16.03 -9.30
CA VAL A 247 -11.24 16.48 -9.58
C VAL A 247 -10.59 16.89 -8.26
N GLY A 248 -9.36 16.42 -8.00
CA GLY A 248 -8.71 16.61 -6.69
C GLY A 248 -7.88 17.89 -6.59
N ALA A 249 -7.25 18.29 -7.69
CA ALA A 249 -6.40 19.48 -7.77
C ALA A 249 -6.41 20.05 -9.19
N TRP A 250 -6.00 21.32 -9.34
CA TRP A 250 -5.61 21.82 -10.66
C TRP A 250 -4.39 21.04 -11.17
N GLN A 251 -3.33 20.98 -10.36
CA GLN A 251 -2.21 20.05 -10.52
C GLN A 251 -1.66 19.63 -9.15
N TYR A 252 -1.07 18.43 -9.08
CA TYR A 252 -0.28 17.97 -7.95
C TYR A 252 1.20 18.34 -8.16
N THR A 253 1.92 18.65 -7.08
CA THR A 253 3.33 19.09 -7.09
C THR A 253 4.22 18.25 -6.20
#